data_AF-A0A9E1PRC0-F1
#
_entry.id   AF-A0A9E1PRC0-F1
#
_cell.length_a   1.000
_cell.length_b   1.000
_cell.length_c   1.000
_cell.angle_alpha   90.00
_cell.angle_beta   90.00
_cell.angle_gamma   90.00
#
_symmetry.space_group_name_H-M   'P 1'
#
loop_
_entity.id
_entity.type
_entity.pdbx_description
1 polymer ?
#
loop_
_entity_poly.entity_id
_entity_poly.type
_entity_poly.pdbx_seq_one_letter_code
_entity_poly.pdbx_strand_id
1 'polypeptide(L)' 'MRYQVRYVDQIRSWVVVDSKVGDKVLALHDKEQSAKDAAWAEEERWYKCSPPNELNAAMG' A
#
# COMPACT_ATOMS: atom_id res chain seq x y z
N MET A 1 -5.20 1.64 -6.21
CA MET A 1 -4.19 1.87 -5.17
C MET A 1 -4.69 1.31 -3.86
N ARG A 2 -4.16 0.15 -3.45
CA ARG A 2 -4.47 -0.50 -2.18
C ARG A 2 -3.77 0.20 -1.02
N TYR A 3 -2.53 0.63 -1.23
CA TYR A 3 -1.75 1.35 -0.24
C TYR A 3 -1.97 2.86 -0.36
N GLN A 4 -2.27 3.51 0.76
CA GLN A 4 -2.51 4.95 0.85
C GLN A 4 -1.45 5.63 1.70
N VAL A 5 -1.10 6.86 1.34
CA VAL A 5 -0.18 7.71 2.11
C VAL A 5 -0.97 8.81 2.79
N ARG A 6 -0.79 8.96 4.11
CA ARG A 6 -1.44 10.02 4.90
C ARG A 6 -0.44 10.64 5.86
N TYR A 7 -0.58 11.93 6.17
CA TYR A 7 0.19 12.56 7.23
C TYR A 7 -0.58 12.46 8.55
N VAL A 8 0.10 12.02 9.62
CA VAL A 8 -0.49 11.94 10.97
C VAL A 8 0.23 12.94 11.88
N ASP A 9 -0.45 14.05 12.17
CA ASP A 9 0.10 15.17 12.93
C ASP A 9 0.52 14.78 14.36
N GLN A 10 -0.24 13.87 14.99
CA GLN A 10 0.01 13.38 16.35
C GLN A 10 1.39 12.75 16.54
N ILE A 11 1.92 12.12 15.48
CA ILE A 11 3.26 11.49 15.47
C ILE A 11 4.23 12.19 14.51
N ARG A 12 3.78 13.26 13.83
CA ARG A 12 4.52 14.04 12.84
C ARG A 12 5.16 13.19 11.73
N SER A 13 4.50 12.14 11.30
CA SER A 13 5.02 11.20 10.29
C SER A 13 4.03 10.96 9.16
N TRP A 14 4.57 10.60 8.00
CA TRP A 14 3.83 10.05 6.87
C TRP A 14 3.65 8.56 7.05
N VAL A 15 2.40 8.11 7.02
CA VAL A 15 2.03 6.70 7.20
C VAL A 15 1.62 6.08 5.88
N VAL A 16 2.09 4.85 5.66
CA VAL A 16 1.60 3.98 4.57
C VAL A 16 0.57 3.02 5.16
N VAL A 17 -0.62 3.01 4.60
CA VAL A 17 -1.79 2.29 5.12
C VAL A 17 -2.35 1.34 4.08
N ASP A 18 -2.59 0.09 4.46
CA ASP A 18 -3.33 -0.87 3.62
C ASP A 18 -4.83 -0.68 3.80
N SER A 19 -5.45 0.00 2.83
CA SER A 19 -6.90 0.29 2.85
C SER A 19 -7.79 -0.95 2.66
N LYS A 20 -7.22 -2.10 2.28
CA LYS A 20 -7.97 -3.36 2.12
C LYS A 20 -8.00 -4.21 3.38
N VAL A 21 -7.14 -3.92 4.36
CA VAL A 21 -6.99 -4.71 5.60
C VAL A 21 -7.26 -3.80 6.81
N GLY A 22 -8.42 -3.14 6.81
CA GLY A 22 -8.89 -2.34 7.94
C GLY A 22 -7.97 -1.17 8.31
N ASP A 23 -7.41 -0.50 7.30
CA ASP A 23 -6.49 0.63 7.48
C ASP A 23 -5.27 0.29 8.35
N LYS A 24 -4.69 -0.90 8.16
CA LYS A 24 -3.46 -1.31 8.84
C LYS A 24 -2.28 -0.42 8.42
N VAL A 25 -1.59 0.16 9.39
CA VAL A 25 -0.32 0.88 9.18
C VAL A 25 0.79 -0.12 8.88
N LEU A 26 1.51 0.10 7.78
CA LEU A 26 2.63 -0.74 7.34
C LEU A 26 3.97 -0.10 7.66
N ALA A 27 4.09 1.20 7.45
CA ALA A 27 5.35 1.93 7.62
C ALA A 27 5.11 3.40 8.00
N LEU A 28 6.10 3.97 8.69
CA LEU A 28 6.18 5.38 9.08
C LEU A 28 7.41 6.00 8.41
N HIS A 29 7.25 7.21 7.87
CA HIS A 29 8.32 7.93 7.18
C HIS A 29 8.33 9.40 7.58
N ASP A 30 9.52 9.98 7.65
CA ASP A 30 9.69 11.40 7.97
C ASP A 30 9.40 12.31 6.76
N LYS A 31 9.43 11.75 5.55
CA LYS A 31 9.26 12.47 4.28
C LYS A 31 8.12 11.88 3.47
N GLU A 32 7.31 12.76 2.88
CA GLU A 32 6.18 12.37 2.01
C GLU A 32 6.63 11.47 0.86
N GLN A 33 7.72 11.86 0.18
CA GLN A 33 8.22 11.11 -0.96
C GLN A 33 8.62 9.68 -0.58
N SER A 34 9.26 9.50 0.58
CA SER A 34 9.66 8.18 1.04
C SER A 34 8.44 7.29 1.35
N ALA A 35 7.35 7.85 1.88
CA ALA A 35 6.10 7.13 2.06
C ALA A 35 5.42 6.77 0.73
N LYS A 36 5.47 7.67 -0.27
CA LYS A 36 4.96 7.39 -1.62
C LYS A 36 5.74 6.27 -2.32
N ASP A 37 7.06 6.32 -2.24
CA ASP A 37 7.93 5.28 -2.81
C ASP A 37 7.68 3.92 -2.13
N ALA A 38 7.49 3.91 -0.81
CA ALA A 38 7.15 2.70 -0.07
C ALA A 38 5.76 2.15 -0.43
N ALA A 39 4.75 3.02 -0.54
CA ALA A 39 3.41 2.62 -0.98
C ALA A 39 3.42 2.03 -2.39
N TRP A 40 4.21 2.62 -3.30
CA TRP A 40 4.40 2.10 -4.66
C TRP A 40 5.11 0.75 -4.66
N ALA A 41 6.19 0.60 -3.89
CA ALA A 41 6.92 -0.66 -3.78
C ALA A 41 6.04 -1.80 -3.24
N GLU A 42 5.18 -1.52 -2.27
CA GLU A 42 4.20 -2.50 -1.76
C GLU A 42 3.12 -2.82 -2.80
N GLU A 43 2.62 -1.84 -3.56
CA GLU A 43 1.68 -2.07 -4.67
C GLU A 43 2.31 -2.94 -5.76
N GLU A 44 3.55 -2.64 -6.17
CA GLU A 44 4.30 -3.43 -7.14
C GLU A 44 4.58 -4.84 -6.64
N ARG A 45 5.00 -4.99 -5.39
CA ARG A 45 5.22 -6.30 -4.76
C ARG A 45 3.95 -7.11 -4.77
N TRP A 46 2.83 -6.50 -4.38
CA TRP A 46 1.55 -7.18 -4.38
C TRP A 46 1.10 -7.55 -5.80
N TYR A 47 1.24 -6.65 -6.77
CA TYR A 47 0.90 -6.91 -8.16
C TYR A 47 1.76 -8.04 -8.77
N LYS A 48 3.06 -8.07 -8.47
CA LYS A 48 4.01 -9.11 -8.94
C LYS A 48 3.81 -10.45 -8.24
N CYS A 49 3.39 -10.46 -6.97
CA CYS A 49 3.13 -11.68 -6.19
C CYS A 49 1.68 -12.17 -6.31
N SER A 50 0.77 -11.37 -6.86
CA SER A 50 -0.55 -11.83 -7.23
C SER A 50 -0.40 -12.67 -8.49
N PRO A 51 -0.90 -13.93 -8.51
CA PRO A 51 -0.85 -14.72 -9.73
C PRO A 51 -1.51 -13.92 -10.86
N PRO A 52 -0.88 -13.84 -12.05
CA PRO A 52 -1.53 -13.27 -13.21
C PRO A 52 -2.77 -14.13 -13.50
N ASN A 53 -3.95 -13.59 -13.22
CA ASN A 53 -5.27 -14.21 -13.36
C ASN A 53 -5.68 -15.30 -12.35
N GLU A 54 -6.26 -14.87 -11.23
CA GLU A 54 -7.54 -15.46 -10.77
C GLU A 54 -8.76 -14.66 -11.27
N LEU A 55 -8.57 -13.76 -12.24
CA LEU A 55 -9.66 -12.95 -12.83
C LEU A 55 -10.26 -13.54 -14.12
N ASN A 56 -9.81 -14.72 -14.59
CA ASN A 56 -10.36 -15.35 -15.80
C ASN A 56 -10.50 -16.89 -15.75
N ALA A 57 -10.25 -17.57 -14.63
CA ALA A 57 -10.33 -19.04 -14.55
C ALA A 57 -11.62 -19.57 -13.90
N ALA A 58 -12.53 -18.69 -13.47
CA ALA A 58 -13.83 -19.08 -12.87
C ALA A 58 -15.04 -18.87 -13.80
N MET A 59 -14.82 -18.41 -15.05
CA MET A 59 -15.87 -18.33 -16.07
C MET A 59 -15.30 -18.75 -17.43
N GLY A 60 -15.39 -20.04 -17.76
CA GLY A 60 -14.99 -20.60 -19.05
C GLY A 60 -14.87 -22.11 -19.03
#